data_AF-A0A2E2VPP6-F1
#
_entry.id   AF-A0A2E2VPP6-F1
#
_cell.length_a   1.000
_cell.length_b   1.000
_cell.length_c   1.000
_cell.angle_alpha   90.00
_cell.angle_beta   90.00
_cell.angle_gamma   90.00
#
_symmetry.space_group_name_H-M   'P 1'
#
loop_
_entity.id
_entity.type
_entity.pdbx_description
1 polymer ?
#
loop_
_entity_poly.entity_id
_entity_poly.type
_entity_poly.pdbx_seq_one_letter_code
_entity_poly.pdbx_strand_id
1 'polypeptide(L)'
;MRKTFSLIAVSVWAGAAAAIPAKYEVEIIDHTSLYDTFGLGINNSGVVVGGTNIVVDDEDSETRTDDLLSTHAFWSTGIGLDDLGAIHLLPQNMGEEDLEERHDTQLNAINDSGIAVGFGDTDSPDDGINTDHAFYVINGGELVDINLALNAKKPGGEDPDDITYDCSDINDSHKRIPDDGNFRVSDVNNDNLLVGQADWRYGENNDSYNERAVVYDITNELLYPIPLISDPSDSVDDNLDPCHNDSRESSARHISNSGFVTGYSQIDGEIHAYRYRLPSYQAEGAVEQVTDLHPEELSTGQTGDDVFDIDGWSYGNAVNDQGVVVGMATTHDNTFQAYIYTDSGKMRTIHPSSDSLDEEERYSEALDINNNNQVVGVYKTQDDPEKLTAFIYEHETGSFADLNKRIDCSAGVYVGQAKKILDDGRILVDVQVLPDVVDENNRPVNRPAILTPSEGSASPCLDESEEDDSDSSGGGPIGSWLLLLGSMLCLRRFCVKS
;
A
#
# COMPACT_ATOMS: atom_id res chain seq x y z
N MET A 1 31.02 1.68 51.91
CA MET A 1 30.03 2.05 50.88
C MET A 1 29.52 0.76 50.26
N ARG A 2 28.27 0.38 50.53
CA ARG A 2 27.62 -0.77 49.85
C ARG A 2 26.91 -0.21 48.61
N LYS A 3 27.37 -0.61 47.41
CA LYS A 3 26.67 -0.31 46.16
C LYS A 3 25.49 -1.26 46.06
N THR A 4 24.28 -0.71 46.15
CA THR A 4 23.03 -1.40 45.88
C THR A 4 22.87 -1.45 44.36
N PHE A 5 22.98 -2.64 43.75
CA PHE A 5 22.59 -2.83 42.36
C PHE A 5 21.06 -3.04 42.35
N SER A 6 20.32 -2.07 41.82
CA SER A 6 18.93 -2.29 41.43
C SER A 6 18.93 -3.13 40.17
N LEU A 7 18.48 -4.38 40.28
CA LEU A 7 18.10 -5.19 39.13
C LEU A 7 16.81 -4.60 38.57
N ILE A 8 16.88 -3.90 37.44
CA ILE A 8 15.69 -3.58 36.65
C ILE A 8 15.31 -4.88 35.95
N ALA A 9 14.24 -5.52 36.41
CA ALA A 9 13.66 -6.65 35.71
C ALA A 9 12.99 -6.12 34.45
N VAL A 10 13.68 -6.19 33.32
CA VAL A 10 13.07 -6.00 32.00
C VAL A 10 12.22 -7.24 31.76
N SER A 11 10.91 -7.14 31.97
CA SER A 11 9.97 -8.17 31.56
C SER A 11 9.87 -8.12 30.04
N VAL A 12 10.60 -9.00 29.36
CA VAL A 12 10.41 -9.23 27.93
C VAL A 12 9.09 -9.97 27.79
N TRP A 13 8.02 -9.25 27.47
CA TRP A 13 6.76 -9.85 27.03
C TRP A 13 7.01 -10.39 25.62
N ALA A 14 7.39 -11.67 25.52
CA ALA A 14 7.28 -12.40 24.28
C ALA A 14 5.80 -12.71 24.08
N GLY A 15 5.05 -11.76 23.50
CA GLY A 15 3.73 -12.06 22.97
C GLY A 15 3.89 -13.21 21.97
N ALA A 16 3.12 -14.28 22.14
CA ALA A 16 3.12 -15.34 21.13
C ALA A 16 2.65 -14.70 19.81
N ALA A 17 3.43 -14.84 18.74
CA ALA A 17 3.04 -14.40 17.42
C ALA A 17 1.65 -14.98 17.08
N ALA A 18 0.74 -14.12 16.65
CA ALA A 18 -0.61 -14.53 16.30
C ALA A 18 -0.55 -15.34 15.00
N ALA A 19 -0.84 -16.63 15.06
CA ALA A 19 -0.91 -17.44 13.84
C ALA A 19 -1.98 -16.89 12.89
N ILE A 20 -1.74 -17.02 11.58
CA ILE A 20 -2.72 -16.65 10.54
C ILE A 20 -4.06 -17.35 10.85
N PRO A 21 -5.17 -16.60 10.97
CA PRO A 21 -6.49 -17.16 11.19
C PRO A 21 -6.84 -18.23 10.16
N ALA A 22 -7.49 -19.30 10.62
CA ALA A 22 -7.92 -20.37 9.73
C ALA A 22 -9.09 -19.94 8.83
N LYS A 23 -9.81 -18.89 9.22
CA LYS A 23 -11.01 -18.37 8.55
C LYS A 23 -11.17 -16.86 8.78
N TYR A 24 -11.71 -16.17 7.79
CA TYR A 24 -12.21 -14.80 7.86
C TYR A 24 -13.70 -14.73 7.52
N GLU A 25 -14.42 -13.86 8.24
CA GLU A 25 -15.74 -13.38 7.84
C GLU A 25 -15.59 -12.14 6.97
N VAL A 26 -16.40 -12.02 5.92
CA VAL A 26 -16.37 -10.90 4.97
C VAL A 26 -17.52 -9.94 5.28
N GLU A 27 -17.19 -8.67 5.48
CA GLU A 27 -18.15 -7.56 5.58
C GLU A 27 -17.90 -6.59 4.43
N ILE A 28 -18.78 -6.57 3.43
CA ILE A 28 -18.66 -5.65 2.28
C ILE A 28 -19.10 -4.26 2.72
N ILE A 29 -18.27 -3.27 2.43
CA ILE A 29 -18.53 -1.86 2.68
C ILE A 29 -19.22 -1.30 1.44
N ASP A 30 -20.46 -0.82 1.63
CA ASP A 30 -21.38 -0.40 0.56
C ASP A 30 -22.02 -1.52 -0.24
N HIS A 31 -23.35 -1.53 -0.23
CA HIS A 31 -24.16 -2.40 -1.09
C HIS A 31 -24.98 -1.62 -2.11
N THR A 32 -24.86 -0.29 -2.16
CA THR A 32 -25.86 0.56 -2.80
C THR A 32 -25.37 1.35 -4.00
N SER A 33 -24.09 1.69 -4.10
CA SER A 33 -23.58 2.30 -5.33
C SER A 33 -23.50 1.26 -6.46
N LEU A 34 -23.53 1.72 -7.71
CA LEU A 34 -23.31 0.90 -8.90
C LEU A 34 -21.89 1.02 -9.46
N TYR A 35 -21.09 1.92 -8.89
CA TYR A 35 -19.75 2.26 -9.38
C TYR A 35 -18.66 1.62 -8.55
N ASP A 36 -17.44 1.57 -9.05
CA ASP A 36 -16.29 1.08 -8.29
C ASP A 36 -16.02 1.97 -7.07
N THR A 37 -15.86 1.33 -5.92
CA THR A 37 -15.43 1.98 -4.69
C THR A 37 -14.23 1.22 -4.15
N PHE A 38 -13.20 1.94 -3.70
CA PHE A 38 -11.96 1.34 -3.21
C PHE A 38 -11.60 1.89 -1.84
N GLY A 39 -11.15 1.01 -0.94
CA GLY A 39 -10.72 1.39 0.40
C GLY A 39 -9.20 1.58 0.45
N LEU A 40 -8.73 2.69 1.02
CA LEU A 40 -7.30 2.99 1.14
C LEU A 40 -6.81 2.99 2.59
N GLY A 41 -7.66 3.37 3.54
CA GLY A 41 -7.31 3.43 4.96
C GLY A 41 -8.38 2.81 5.87
N ILE A 42 -7.96 2.25 7.00
CA ILE A 42 -8.83 1.76 8.07
C ILE A 42 -8.20 2.06 9.44
N ASN A 43 -8.99 2.44 10.43
CA ASN A 43 -8.52 2.62 11.82
C ASN A 43 -9.03 1.52 12.77
N ASN A 44 -8.58 1.53 14.03
CA ASN A 44 -8.97 0.52 15.03
C ASN A 44 -10.46 0.53 15.38
N SER A 45 -11.18 1.62 15.10
CA SER A 45 -12.64 1.66 15.26
C SER A 45 -13.39 1.00 14.09
N GLY A 46 -12.68 0.52 13.07
CA GLY A 46 -13.28 -0.04 11.85
C GLY A 46 -13.79 1.02 10.88
N VAL A 47 -13.40 2.28 11.05
CA VAL A 47 -13.74 3.34 10.10
C VAL A 47 -12.85 3.19 8.88
N VAL A 48 -13.45 3.12 7.70
CA VAL A 48 -12.74 3.00 6.42
C VAL A 48 -12.85 4.28 5.64
N VAL A 49 -11.76 4.68 4.98
CA VAL A 49 -11.69 5.82 4.07
C VAL A 49 -11.17 5.39 2.70
N GLY A 50 -11.53 6.12 1.66
CA GLY A 50 -11.10 5.81 0.30
C GLY A 50 -11.67 6.76 -0.74
N GLY A 51 -11.83 6.24 -1.96
CA GLY A 51 -12.44 6.94 -3.09
C GLY A 51 -13.54 6.13 -3.76
N THR A 52 -14.54 6.81 -4.30
CA THR A 52 -15.55 6.20 -5.17
C THR A 52 -15.53 6.88 -6.53
N ASN A 53 -15.58 6.07 -7.59
CA ASN A 53 -15.77 6.59 -8.93
C ASN A 53 -17.25 6.98 -9.07
N ILE A 54 -17.52 8.16 -9.62
CA ILE A 54 -18.86 8.62 -9.94
C ILE A 54 -18.86 9.07 -11.40
N VAL A 55 -19.91 8.68 -12.12
CA VAL A 55 -20.18 9.20 -13.45
C VAL A 55 -20.92 10.52 -13.29
N VAL A 56 -20.27 11.61 -13.71
CA VAL A 56 -20.91 12.92 -13.79
C VAL A 56 -21.61 13.00 -15.15
N ASP A 57 -22.94 13.06 -15.14
CA ASP A 57 -23.74 13.24 -16.36
C ASP A 57 -23.63 14.71 -16.79
N ASP A 58 -22.73 14.98 -17.73
CA ASP A 58 -22.64 16.29 -18.39
C ASP A 58 -23.78 16.39 -19.42
N GLU A 59 -24.91 16.95 -18.98
CA GLU A 59 -26.12 17.12 -19.82
C GLU A 59 -25.86 17.99 -21.07
N ASP A 60 -24.79 18.80 -21.09
CA ASP A 60 -24.47 19.76 -22.15
C ASP A 60 -23.35 19.30 -23.10
N SER A 61 -22.70 18.17 -22.81
CA SER A 61 -21.74 17.51 -23.69
C SER A 61 -22.42 16.88 -24.92
N GLU A 62 -22.57 17.67 -26.01
CA GLU A 62 -23.01 17.16 -27.32
C GLU A 62 -22.06 16.09 -27.90
N THR A 63 -20.87 15.91 -27.30
CA THR A 63 -19.87 14.89 -27.67
C THR A 63 -19.73 13.83 -26.57
N ARG A 64 -20.79 13.04 -26.44
CA ARG A 64 -20.94 11.88 -25.55
C ARG A 64 -19.97 10.71 -25.86
N THR A 65 -18.66 10.90 -25.73
CA THR A 65 -17.69 9.80 -25.95
C THR A 65 -16.77 9.48 -24.79
N ASP A 66 -16.60 10.35 -23.81
CA ASP A 66 -15.75 10.05 -22.65
C ASP A 66 -16.54 10.34 -21.37
N ASP A 67 -17.15 9.31 -20.77
CA ASP A 67 -17.72 9.42 -19.43
C ASP A 67 -16.57 9.81 -18.48
N LEU A 68 -16.61 11.05 -17.98
CA LEU A 68 -15.62 11.53 -17.04
C LEU A 68 -15.88 10.86 -15.69
N LEU A 69 -14.92 10.07 -15.23
CA LEU A 69 -14.92 9.54 -13.88
C LEU A 69 -14.39 10.63 -12.96
N SER A 70 -15.21 11.07 -12.01
CA SER A 70 -14.76 11.88 -10.87
C SER A 70 -14.60 10.97 -9.66
N THR A 71 -13.56 11.21 -8.87
CA THR A 71 -13.34 10.47 -7.62
C THR A 71 -13.83 11.30 -6.44
N HIS A 72 -14.78 10.75 -5.68
CA HIS A 72 -15.24 11.34 -4.43
C HIS A 72 -14.61 10.64 -3.24
N ALA A 73 -14.12 11.43 -2.29
CA ALA A 73 -13.69 10.91 -1.00
C ALA A 73 -14.89 10.35 -0.22
N PHE A 74 -14.71 9.21 0.45
CA PHE A 74 -15.72 8.70 1.37
C PHE A 74 -15.12 8.30 2.72
N TRP A 75 -15.99 8.21 3.71
CA TRP A 75 -15.73 7.53 4.98
C TRP A 75 -16.89 6.57 5.31
N SER A 76 -16.62 5.47 6.00
CA SER A 76 -17.62 4.46 6.35
C SER A 76 -17.45 3.98 7.78
N THR A 77 -18.55 3.89 8.52
CA THR A 77 -18.62 3.31 9.88
C THR A 77 -19.23 1.92 9.89
N GLY A 78 -19.32 1.25 8.72
CA GLY A 78 -19.93 -0.08 8.54
C GLY A 78 -21.44 -0.08 8.26
N ILE A 79 -22.16 1.02 8.51
CA ILE A 79 -23.62 1.11 8.28
C ILE A 79 -23.97 1.81 6.96
N GLY A 80 -22.99 2.35 6.25
CA GLY A 80 -23.15 3.00 4.96
C GLY A 80 -21.85 3.69 4.51
N LEU A 81 -21.84 4.17 3.27
CA LEU A 81 -20.88 5.17 2.83
C LEU A 81 -21.49 6.55 3.07
N ASP A 82 -20.79 7.35 3.82
CA ASP A 82 -21.04 8.79 3.82
C ASP A 82 -20.10 9.39 2.75
N ASP A 83 -20.69 9.82 1.65
CA ASP A 83 -19.99 10.55 0.61
C ASP A 83 -19.57 11.92 1.15
N LEU A 84 -18.27 12.22 1.15
CA LEU A 84 -17.76 13.54 1.54
C LEU A 84 -17.84 14.55 0.38
N GLY A 85 -18.35 14.09 -0.78
CA GLY A 85 -18.48 14.82 -2.02
C GLY A 85 -17.15 14.96 -2.74
N ALA A 86 -17.21 15.62 -3.90
CA ALA A 86 -16.10 16.45 -4.31
C ALA A 86 -15.85 17.44 -3.17
N ILE A 87 -14.66 17.34 -2.56
CA ILE A 87 -14.24 18.22 -1.49
C ILE A 87 -14.13 19.65 -2.05
N HIS A 88 -15.25 20.38 -2.07
CA HIS A 88 -15.31 21.76 -2.53
C HIS A 88 -14.63 22.66 -1.50
N LEU A 89 -13.31 22.81 -1.63
CA LEU A 89 -12.51 23.76 -0.85
C LEU A 89 -12.62 25.20 -1.38
N LEU A 90 -13.42 25.41 -2.42
CA LEU A 90 -13.51 26.69 -3.08
C LEU A 90 -14.19 27.74 -2.19
N PRO A 91 -13.71 29.00 -2.16
CA PRO A 91 -14.36 30.08 -1.43
C PRO A 91 -15.84 30.19 -1.84
N GLN A 92 -16.74 30.45 -0.88
CA GLN A 92 -18.21 30.59 -1.09
C GLN A 92 -18.64 31.67 -2.11
N ASN A 93 -17.71 32.29 -2.84
CA ASN A 93 -17.94 33.37 -3.79
C ASN A 93 -17.66 32.97 -5.25
N MET A 94 -17.30 31.72 -5.56
CA MET A 94 -17.24 31.27 -6.97
C MET A 94 -18.65 30.92 -7.45
N GLY A 95 -18.98 31.31 -8.69
CA GLY A 95 -20.32 31.15 -9.24
C GLY A 95 -20.67 29.67 -9.44
N GLU A 96 -21.96 29.32 -9.35
CA GLU A 96 -22.43 27.94 -9.62
C GLU A 96 -22.00 27.41 -11.00
N GLU A 97 -21.66 28.27 -11.95
CA GLU A 97 -21.23 27.91 -13.32
C GLU A 97 -19.78 27.37 -13.42
N ASP A 98 -18.95 27.53 -12.38
CA ASP A 98 -17.55 27.03 -12.38
C ASP A 98 -17.39 25.72 -11.58
N LEU A 99 -18.49 25.08 -11.14
CA LEU A 99 -18.48 23.85 -10.32
C LEU A 99 -18.60 22.56 -11.16
N GLU A 100 -18.62 22.67 -12.49
CA GLU A 100 -18.78 21.52 -13.41
C GLU A 100 -17.45 20.84 -13.78
N GLU A 101 -16.32 21.32 -13.24
CA GLU A 101 -14.99 20.78 -13.55
C GLU A 101 -14.54 19.67 -12.60
N ARG A 102 -13.47 18.98 -12.97
CA ARG A 102 -13.17 17.62 -12.49
C ARG A 102 -12.72 17.67 -11.04
N HIS A 103 -13.20 16.72 -10.26
CA HIS A 103 -12.78 16.56 -8.88
C HIS A 103 -12.23 15.15 -8.68
N ASP A 104 -10.90 15.05 -8.64
CA ASP A 104 -10.20 13.84 -8.23
C ASP A 104 -9.83 13.98 -6.76
N THR A 105 -10.77 13.59 -5.89
CA THR A 105 -10.60 13.65 -4.43
C THR A 105 -10.58 12.25 -3.83
N GLN A 106 -9.58 11.95 -3.01
CA GLN A 106 -9.53 10.67 -2.30
C GLN A 106 -8.90 10.81 -0.92
N LEU A 107 -9.33 9.96 0.01
CA LEU A 107 -8.71 9.81 1.32
C LEU A 107 -7.81 8.57 1.34
N ASN A 108 -6.53 8.77 1.63
CA ASN A 108 -5.49 7.74 1.61
C ASN A 108 -5.36 6.99 2.93
N ALA A 109 -5.52 7.69 4.06
CA ALA A 109 -5.28 7.12 5.38
C ALA A 109 -6.15 7.75 6.46
N ILE A 110 -6.30 7.05 7.59
CA ILE A 110 -7.03 7.50 8.77
C ILE A 110 -6.39 6.96 10.03
N ASN A 111 -6.20 7.81 11.05
CA ASN A 111 -5.69 7.39 12.35
C ASN A 111 -6.81 7.08 13.36
N ASP A 112 -6.44 6.59 14.55
CA ASP A 112 -7.40 6.22 15.60
C ASP A 112 -8.10 7.42 16.25
N SER A 113 -7.55 8.62 16.07
CA SER A 113 -8.19 9.88 16.48
C SER A 113 -9.26 10.34 15.48
N GLY A 114 -9.40 9.64 14.35
CA GLY A 114 -10.34 9.97 13.28
C GLY A 114 -9.87 11.13 12.39
N ILE A 115 -8.56 11.40 12.35
CA ILE A 115 -7.98 12.29 11.34
C ILE A 115 -7.78 11.46 10.09
N ALA A 116 -8.48 11.82 9.02
CA ALA A 116 -8.28 11.24 7.70
C ALA A 116 -7.51 12.21 6.82
N VAL A 117 -6.65 11.69 5.95
CA VAL A 117 -5.79 12.50 5.07
C VAL A 117 -5.88 12.03 3.64
N GLY A 118 -5.68 12.94 2.70
CA GLY A 118 -5.86 12.68 1.29
C GLY A 118 -5.33 13.80 0.41
N PHE A 119 -5.71 13.75 -0.86
CA PHE A 119 -5.44 14.80 -1.82
C PHE A 119 -6.64 15.00 -2.74
N GLY A 120 -6.69 16.19 -3.32
CA GLY A 120 -7.71 16.64 -4.24
C GLY A 120 -7.09 17.48 -5.35
N ASP A 121 -7.49 17.22 -6.58
CA ASP A 121 -7.23 18.18 -7.66
C ASP A 121 -8.13 19.40 -7.44
N THR A 122 -7.53 20.59 -7.54
CA THR A 122 -8.30 21.82 -7.67
C THR A 122 -7.95 22.42 -9.02
N ASP A 123 -8.89 22.34 -9.96
CA ASP A 123 -8.75 23.06 -11.22
C ASP A 123 -8.61 24.56 -10.91
N SER A 124 -7.43 25.10 -11.23
CA SER A 124 -7.20 26.55 -11.26
C SER A 124 -7.68 27.04 -12.63
N PRO A 125 -8.76 27.84 -12.70
CA PRO A 125 -9.38 28.21 -13.97
C PRO A 125 -8.50 29.12 -14.86
N ASP A 126 -7.41 29.68 -14.32
CA ASP A 126 -6.67 30.76 -14.96
C ASP A 126 -5.29 30.39 -15.55
N ASP A 127 -4.68 29.25 -15.17
CA ASP A 127 -3.31 28.92 -15.58
C ASP A 127 -3.10 27.54 -16.22
N GLY A 128 -4.10 26.65 -16.17
CA GLY A 128 -3.98 25.31 -16.75
C GLY A 128 -2.89 24.47 -16.09
N ILE A 129 -2.52 24.80 -14.84
CA ILE A 129 -1.62 24.02 -14.01
C ILE A 129 -2.50 23.30 -12.99
N ASN A 130 -2.65 21.99 -13.13
CA ASN A 130 -3.26 21.18 -12.09
C ASN A 130 -2.34 21.20 -10.87
N THR A 131 -2.81 21.79 -9.78
CA THR A 131 -2.13 21.73 -8.50
C THR A 131 -2.82 20.70 -7.64
N ASP A 132 -2.06 19.73 -7.12
CA ASP A 132 -2.58 18.78 -6.14
C ASP A 132 -2.58 19.45 -4.77
N HIS A 133 -3.77 19.59 -4.20
CA HIS A 133 -3.93 20.10 -2.85
C HIS A 133 -3.99 18.95 -1.86
N ALA A 134 -3.08 18.97 -0.88
CA ALA A 134 -3.20 18.14 0.31
C ALA A 134 -4.27 18.70 1.24
N PHE A 135 -5.17 17.82 1.67
CA PHE A 135 -6.14 18.14 2.71
C PHE A 135 -6.14 17.07 3.79
N TYR A 136 -6.68 17.45 4.94
CA TYR A 136 -7.01 16.54 6.01
C TYR A 136 -8.42 16.84 6.53
N VAL A 137 -9.14 15.78 6.85
CA VAL A 137 -10.47 15.84 7.46
C VAL A 137 -10.28 15.59 8.94
N ILE A 138 -10.70 16.55 9.77
CA ILE A 138 -10.70 16.38 11.22
C ILE A 138 -12.08 15.92 11.68
N ASN A 139 -12.07 14.83 12.45
CA ASN A 139 -13.10 14.34 13.37
C ASN A 139 -14.30 15.31 13.58
N GLY A 140 -15.36 15.11 12.79
CA GLY A 140 -16.52 15.99 12.72
C GLY A 140 -16.92 16.46 11.31
N GLY A 141 -16.14 16.08 10.30
CA GLY A 141 -16.38 16.46 8.90
C GLY A 141 -15.88 17.87 8.55
N GLU A 142 -15.05 18.47 9.40
CA GLU A 142 -14.38 19.73 9.06
C GLU A 142 -13.18 19.43 8.17
N LEU A 143 -13.26 19.89 6.93
CA LEU A 143 -12.18 19.86 5.96
C LEU A 143 -11.20 20.98 6.28
N VAL A 144 -9.93 20.63 6.47
CA VAL A 144 -8.85 21.59 6.67
C VAL A 144 -7.83 21.40 5.56
N ASP A 145 -7.62 22.46 4.79
CA ASP A 145 -6.59 22.53 3.77
C ASP A 145 -5.22 22.80 4.45
N ILE A 146 -4.24 21.92 4.22
CA ILE A 146 -2.90 22.05 4.81
C ILE A 146 -2.17 23.25 4.20
N ASN A 147 -2.34 23.47 2.90
CA ASN A 147 -1.69 24.55 2.18
C ASN A 147 -2.17 25.91 2.72
N LEU A 148 -3.47 26.05 3.00
CA LEU A 148 -4.00 27.25 3.65
C LEU A 148 -3.45 27.45 5.07
N ALA A 149 -3.36 26.38 5.88
CA ALA A 149 -2.84 26.46 7.24
C ALA A 149 -1.36 26.91 7.26
N LEU A 150 -0.55 26.37 6.35
CA LEU A 150 0.85 26.74 6.17
C LEU A 150 1.00 28.20 5.69
N ASN A 151 0.14 28.64 4.78
CA ASN A 151 0.18 30.00 4.22
C ASN A 151 -0.31 31.07 5.21
N ALA A 152 -1.23 30.75 6.12
CA ALA A 152 -1.85 31.71 7.03
C ALA A 152 -0.91 32.21 8.16
N LYS A 153 0.19 31.51 8.45
CA LYS A 153 1.05 31.80 9.61
C LYS A 153 2.28 32.68 9.34
N LYS A 154 2.35 33.39 8.21
CA LYS A 154 3.43 34.35 7.88
C LYS A 154 3.68 35.35 9.04
N PRO A 155 4.76 35.20 9.85
CA PRO A 155 5.07 36.14 10.91
C PRO A 155 5.85 37.31 10.31
N GLY A 156 5.17 38.44 10.15
CA GLY A 156 5.75 39.68 9.61
C GLY A 156 5.58 39.75 8.09
N GLY A 157 4.89 40.78 7.62
CA GLY A 157 4.57 41.01 6.20
C GLY A 157 5.78 41.38 5.34
N GLU A 158 6.81 40.56 5.36
CA GLU A 158 7.86 40.55 4.35
C GLU A 158 7.31 39.88 3.08
N ASP A 159 7.74 40.41 1.93
CA ASP A 159 7.27 40.03 0.60
C ASP A 159 7.60 38.54 0.37
N PRO A 160 6.62 37.69 -0.01
CA PRO A 160 6.88 36.27 -0.30
C PRO A 160 7.97 36.06 -1.37
N ASP A 161 8.18 37.03 -2.24
CA ASP A 161 9.17 36.97 -3.32
C ASP A 161 10.63 37.11 -2.85
N ASP A 162 10.91 37.47 -1.59
CA ASP A 162 12.27 37.79 -1.11
C ASP A 162 12.87 36.73 -0.15
N ILE A 163 12.20 35.58 0.03
CA ILE A 163 12.77 34.46 0.80
C ILE A 163 13.66 33.62 -0.13
N THR A 164 14.92 34.04 -0.25
CA THR A 164 15.97 33.22 -0.86
C THR A 164 16.29 32.03 0.07
N TYR A 165 15.95 30.83 -0.37
CA TYR A 165 16.24 29.58 0.36
C TYR A 165 17.74 29.27 0.28
N ASP A 166 18.52 29.65 1.30
CA ASP A 166 19.91 29.21 1.43
C ASP A 166 19.96 27.77 1.99
N CYS A 167 20.51 26.86 1.18
CA CYS A 167 20.67 25.45 1.51
C CYS A 167 21.68 25.16 2.62
N SER A 168 22.57 26.10 2.91
CA SER A 168 23.52 25.95 4.03
C SER A 168 22.83 25.90 5.41
N ASP A 169 21.56 26.33 5.48
CA ASP A 169 20.73 26.31 6.68
C ASP A 169 19.65 25.21 6.66
N ILE A 170 19.87 24.03 6.04
CA ILE A 170 18.92 22.90 6.11
C ILE A 170 18.60 22.45 7.55
N ASN A 171 19.48 22.77 8.50
CA ASN A 171 19.27 22.50 9.93
C ASN A 171 18.42 23.56 10.66
N ASP A 172 17.95 24.62 9.99
CA ASP A 172 17.05 25.60 10.60
C ASP A 172 15.59 25.12 10.49
N SER A 173 15.02 24.67 11.61
CA SER A 173 13.73 24.01 11.75
C SER A 173 12.49 24.90 11.47
N HIS A 174 12.63 25.97 10.71
CA HIS A 174 11.62 27.01 10.50
C HIS A 174 11.32 27.34 9.03
N LYS A 175 11.67 26.45 8.09
CA LYS A 175 11.49 26.70 6.65
C LYS A 175 10.07 26.37 6.16
N ARG A 176 9.59 27.19 5.22
CA ARG A 176 8.21 27.26 4.72
C ARG A 176 8.05 26.46 3.43
N ILE A 177 6.83 26.03 3.11
CA ILE A 177 6.47 25.47 1.80
C ILE A 177 6.37 26.63 0.79
N PRO A 178 6.81 26.48 -0.47
CA PRO A 178 6.52 27.44 -1.52
C PRO A 178 5.02 27.70 -1.61
N ASP A 179 4.60 28.94 -1.88
CA ASP A 179 3.18 29.32 -1.96
C ASP A 179 2.40 28.51 -3.03
N ASP A 180 3.11 27.85 -3.97
CA ASP A 180 2.57 27.02 -5.07
C ASP A 180 3.01 25.54 -5.00
N GLY A 181 3.56 25.08 -3.88
CA GLY A 181 4.06 23.71 -3.78
C GLY A 181 2.92 22.70 -3.68
N ASN A 182 2.87 21.72 -4.60
CA ASN A 182 1.99 20.57 -4.42
C ASN A 182 2.46 19.78 -3.21
N PHE A 183 1.53 19.46 -2.32
CA PHE A 183 1.76 18.53 -1.23
C PHE A 183 0.79 17.37 -1.40
N ARG A 184 1.31 16.15 -1.40
CA ARG A 184 0.51 14.92 -1.46
C ARG A 184 0.74 14.15 -0.17
N VAL A 185 -0.31 14.00 0.64
CA VAL A 185 -0.25 13.22 1.89
C VAL A 185 -0.56 11.76 1.59
N SER A 186 0.34 10.86 2.01
CA SER A 186 0.17 9.43 1.83
C SER A 186 -0.40 8.75 3.07
N ASP A 187 0.02 9.16 4.28
CA ASP A 187 -0.32 8.44 5.51
C ASP A 187 -0.30 9.33 6.76
N VAL A 188 -0.91 8.85 7.85
CA VAL A 188 -1.03 9.54 9.14
C VAL A 188 -0.90 8.58 10.34
N ASN A 189 -0.08 8.92 11.32
CA ASN A 189 0.01 8.14 12.56
C ASN A 189 -0.88 8.68 13.71
N ASN A 190 -0.90 7.97 14.84
CA ASN A 190 -1.70 8.33 16.01
C ASN A 190 -1.18 9.55 16.81
N ASP A 191 0.03 10.02 16.50
CA ASP A 191 0.60 11.26 17.04
C ASP A 191 0.32 12.48 16.12
N ASN A 192 -0.56 12.30 15.12
CA ASN A 192 -0.95 13.31 14.13
C ASN A 192 0.24 13.80 13.27
N LEU A 193 1.18 12.91 13.01
CA LEU A 193 2.24 13.12 12.04
C LEU A 193 1.78 12.59 10.70
N LEU A 194 1.83 13.44 9.69
CA LEU A 194 1.54 13.12 8.30
C LEU A 194 2.83 12.84 7.58
N VAL A 195 2.80 11.93 6.61
CA VAL A 195 3.92 11.75 5.68
C VAL A 195 3.44 11.83 4.24
N GLY A 196 4.33 12.28 3.37
CA GLY A 196 3.99 12.49 1.98
C GLY A 196 5.14 13.00 1.14
N GLN A 197 4.78 13.73 0.09
CA GLN A 197 5.68 14.27 -0.92
C GLN A 197 5.32 15.74 -1.15
N ALA A 198 6.31 16.61 -1.11
CA ALA A 198 6.15 18.04 -1.32
C ALA A 198 7.06 18.55 -2.44
N ASP A 199 6.52 19.41 -3.31
CA ASP A 199 7.29 20.08 -4.35
C ASP A 199 8.21 21.15 -3.77
N TRP A 200 9.50 21.03 -4.10
CA TRP A 200 10.52 22.02 -3.77
C TRP A 200 11.02 22.71 -5.03
N ARG A 201 10.83 24.03 -5.11
CA ARG A 201 11.43 24.86 -6.16
C ARG A 201 12.85 25.26 -5.76
N TYR A 202 13.79 25.07 -6.69
CA TYR A 202 15.18 25.48 -6.55
C TYR A 202 15.55 26.59 -7.54
N GLY A 203 15.99 27.73 -7.02
CA GLY A 203 16.54 28.85 -7.81
C GLY A 203 15.49 29.76 -8.46
N GLU A 204 15.98 30.88 -9.03
CA GLU A 204 15.15 31.94 -9.63
C GLU A 204 14.47 31.52 -10.97
N ASN A 205 14.87 30.38 -11.56
CA ASN A 205 14.47 30.04 -12.92
C ASN A 205 13.21 29.18 -13.04
N ASN A 206 12.50 28.86 -11.93
CA ASN A 206 11.17 28.21 -11.90
C ASN A 206 10.94 26.92 -12.73
N ASP A 207 11.94 26.39 -13.43
CA ASP A 207 11.74 25.33 -14.44
C ASP A 207 11.98 23.90 -13.90
N SER A 208 12.39 23.73 -12.64
CA SER A 208 12.65 22.41 -12.04
C SER A 208 11.99 22.24 -10.67
N TYR A 209 11.10 21.25 -10.57
CA TYR A 209 10.49 20.79 -9.33
C TYR A 209 11.25 19.55 -8.83
N ASN A 210 11.65 19.57 -7.57
CA ASN A 210 12.17 18.39 -6.89
C ASN A 210 11.15 17.97 -5.83
N GLU A 211 10.54 16.82 -6.04
CA GLU A 211 9.61 16.24 -5.08
C GLU A 211 10.39 15.63 -3.91
N ARG A 212 10.03 16.02 -2.68
CA ARG A 212 10.71 15.60 -1.46
C ARG A 212 9.80 14.89 -0.49
N ALA A 213 10.30 13.79 0.04
CA ALA A 213 9.71 13.11 1.17
C ALA A 213 9.70 14.04 2.39
N VAL A 214 8.53 14.21 3.01
CA VAL A 214 8.36 15.10 4.17
C VAL A 214 7.52 14.44 5.25
N VAL A 215 7.69 14.93 6.48
CA VAL A 215 6.81 14.68 7.62
C VAL A 215 6.21 16.01 8.07
N TYR A 216 4.89 16.09 8.22
CA TYR A 216 4.20 17.25 8.76
C TYR A 216 3.58 16.93 10.12
N ASP A 217 3.98 17.67 11.15
CA ASP A 217 3.40 17.58 12.49
C ASP A 217 2.23 18.55 12.59
N ILE A 218 0.99 18.03 12.57
CA ILE A 218 -0.23 18.85 12.65
C ILE A 218 -0.29 19.62 13.98
N THR A 219 0.20 19.03 15.07
CA THR A 219 0.06 19.60 16.41
C THR A 219 0.95 20.83 16.57
N ASN A 220 2.18 20.74 16.08
CA ASN A 220 3.16 21.83 16.16
C ASN A 220 3.16 22.72 14.90
N GLU A 221 2.47 22.29 13.85
CA GLU A 221 2.46 22.89 12.51
C GLU A 221 3.88 23.06 11.96
N LEU A 222 4.66 21.99 12.05
CA LEU A 222 6.05 21.94 11.60
C LEU A 222 6.22 20.93 10.47
N LEU A 223 6.95 21.33 9.44
CA LEU A 223 7.33 20.46 8.33
C LEU A 223 8.79 20.04 8.47
N TYR A 224 9.04 18.74 8.39
CA TYR A 224 10.35 18.14 8.45
C TYR A 224 10.67 17.46 7.11
N PRO A 225 11.61 17.97 6.32
CA PRO A 225 12.10 17.24 5.15
C PRO A 225 12.84 15.98 5.62
N ILE A 226 12.57 14.84 4.99
CA ILE A 226 13.34 13.62 5.20
C ILE A 226 14.64 13.76 4.39
N PRO A 227 15.82 13.54 5.00
CA PRO A 227 17.08 13.61 4.26
C PRO A 227 17.07 12.63 3.08
N LEU A 228 17.53 13.08 1.92
CA LEU A 228 17.72 12.19 0.77
C LEU A 228 18.85 11.22 1.05
N ILE A 229 18.74 10.01 0.51
CA ILE A 229 19.87 9.10 0.45
C ILE A 229 20.87 9.71 -0.55
N SER A 230 22.08 10.01 -0.06
CA SER A 230 23.18 10.42 -0.91
C SER A 230 23.90 9.19 -1.45
N ASP A 231 24.17 9.14 -2.74
CA ASP A 231 25.13 8.19 -3.29
C ASP A 231 26.47 8.36 -2.57
N PRO A 232 27.01 7.33 -1.89
CA PRO A 232 28.33 7.41 -1.27
C PRO A 232 29.46 7.58 -2.31
N SER A 233 29.19 7.31 -3.60
CA SER A 233 30.11 7.46 -4.72
C SER A 233 30.17 8.87 -5.30
N ASP A 234 29.20 9.74 -4.96
CA ASP A 234 29.30 11.20 -5.10
C ASP A 234 30.43 11.66 -4.17
N SER A 235 31.65 11.53 -4.70
CA SER A 235 32.86 12.00 -4.04
C SER A 235 32.62 13.45 -3.71
N VAL A 236 32.82 13.79 -2.43
CA VAL A 236 32.75 15.12 -1.85
C VAL A 236 33.66 16.09 -2.59
N ASP A 237 33.34 16.42 -3.84
CA ASP A 237 33.84 17.60 -4.48
C ASP A 237 33.04 18.72 -3.80
N ASP A 238 33.65 19.29 -2.76
CA ASP A 238 33.12 20.24 -1.75
C ASP A 238 32.39 21.48 -2.32
N ASN A 239 32.13 21.53 -3.63
CA ASN A 239 31.43 22.61 -4.33
C ASN A 239 30.16 22.18 -5.07
N LEU A 240 29.78 20.89 -5.07
CA LEU A 240 28.43 20.51 -5.49
C LEU A 240 27.50 20.83 -4.31
N ASP A 241 26.80 21.95 -4.45
CA ASP A 241 25.71 22.35 -3.58
C ASP A 241 24.79 21.14 -3.39
N PRO A 242 24.52 20.65 -2.14
CA PRO A 242 23.61 19.54 -1.89
C PRO A 242 22.18 19.77 -2.45
N CYS A 243 21.92 20.97 -2.97
CA CYS A 243 20.70 21.35 -3.66
C CYS A 243 20.73 21.24 -5.19
N HIS A 244 21.88 20.98 -5.81
CA HIS A 244 22.06 20.89 -7.27
C HIS A 244 22.16 19.46 -7.81
N ASN A 245 21.60 18.48 -7.11
CA ASN A 245 21.44 17.14 -7.68
C ASN A 245 20.23 17.12 -8.63
N ASP A 246 20.54 17.02 -9.92
CA ASP A 246 19.71 17.35 -11.10
C ASP A 246 18.43 16.50 -11.34
N SER A 247 17.94 15.73 -10.36
CA SER A 247 16.55 15.19 -10.27
C SER A 247 16.53 14.07 -9.24
N ARG A 248 16.12 14.38 -8.01
CA ARG A 248 15.89 13.34 -6.99
C ARG A 248 14.46 13.47 -6.48
N GLU A 249 13.56 12.72 -7.10
CA GLU A 249 12.22 12.46 -6.59
C GLU A 249 12.31 11.62 -5.32
N SER A 250 11.60 11.99 -4.27
CA SER A 250 11.42 11.14 -3.09
C SER A 250 10.04 11.31 -2.51
N SER A 251 9.49 10.22 -1.97
CA SER A 251 8.15 10.18 -1.40
C SER A 251 8.16 9.37 -0.12
N ALA A 252 7.46 9.86 0.91
CA ALA A 252 7.18 9.10 2.13
C ALA A 252 5.78 8.51 2.04
N ARG A 253 5.69 7.16 2.09
CA ARG A 253 4.45 6.42 1.86
C ARG A 253 3.73 6.01 3.13
N HIS A 254 4.47 5.74 4.21
CA HIS A 254 3.89 5.20 5.45
C HIS A 254 4.66 5.63 6.68
N ILE A 255 3.95 5.81 7.80
CA ILE A 255 4.51 6.18 9.11
C ILE A 255 3.94 5.31 10.24
N SER A 256 4.81 4.75 11.07
CA SER A 256 4.41 4.00 12.26
C SER A 256 4.13 4.92 13.46
N ASN A 257 3.47 4.39 14.49
CA ASN A 257 3.23 5.11 15.74
C ASN A 257 4.52 5.29 16.56
N SER A 258 5.56 4.50 16.30
CA SER A 258 6.90 4.69 16.86
C SER A 258 7.79 5.65 16.06
N GLY A 259 7.23 6.33 15.04
CA GLY A 259 7.93 7.34 14.24
C GLY A 259 8.93 6.77 13.22
N PHE A 260 8.76 5.52 12.80
CA PHE A 260 9.44 5.03 11.61
C PHE A 260 8.68 5.49 10.37
N VAL A 261 9.42 5.92 9.35
CA VAL A 261 8.89 6.32 8.05
C VAL A 261 9.54 5.47 6.98
N THR A 262 8.77 5.07 5.98
CA THR A 262 9.28 4.37 4.79
C THR A 262 8.73 5.00 3.53
N GLY A 263 9.43 4.78 2.42
CA GLY A 263 9.04 5.28 1.11
C GLY A 263 10.05 4.90 0.05
N TYR A 264 10.27 5.80 -0.91
CA TYR A 264 11.30 5.65 -1.93
C TYR A 264 12.02 6.98 -2.23
N SER A 265 13.25 6.87 -2.72
CA SER A 265 14.06 7.99 -3.22
C SER A 265 14.71 7.59 -4.53
N GLN A 266 14.80 8.52 -5.47
CA GLN A 266 15.53 8.32 -6.71
C GLN A 266 17.02 8.62 -6.48
N ILE A 267 17.88 7.66 -6.84
CA ILE A 267 19.34 7.74 -6.73
C ILE A 267 19.90 7.27 -8.07
N ASP A 268 20.64 8.13 -8.77
CA ASP A 268 21.27 7.83 -10.07
C ASP A 268 20.32 7.26 -11.15
N GLY A 269 19.05 7.67 -11.09
CA GLY A 269 17.99 7.23 -11.99
C GLY A 269 17.27 5.95 -11.56
N GLU A 270 17.71 5.32 -10.48
CA GLU A 270 17.08 4.14 -9.87
C GLU A 270 16.23 4.54 -8.66
N ILE A 271 15.24 3.72 -8.31
CA ILE A 271 14.32 3.98 -7.20
C ILE A 271 14.69 3.07 -6.04
N HIS A 272 15.01 3.66 -4.90
CA HIS A 272 15.51 2.99 -3.71
C HIS A 272 14.52 3.14 -2.57
N ALA A 273 14.08 2.02 -2.00
CA ALA A 273 13.29 2.02 -0.78
C ALA A 273 14.17 2.53 0.37
N TYR A 274 13.57 3.26 1.30
CA TYR A 274 14.29 3.73 2.48
C TYR A 274 13.52 3.48 3.76
N ARG A 275 14.27 3.39 4.87
CA ARG A 275 13.73 3.45 6.22
C ARG A 275 14.34 4.63 6.97
N TYR A 276 13.50 5.47 7.54
CA TYR A 276 13.88 6.63 8.32
C TYR A 276 13.24 6.58 9.72
N ARG A 277 13.91 7.14 10.73
CA ARG A 277 13.36 7.26 12.08
C ARG A 277 13.44 8.70 12.54
N LEU A 278 12.29 9.28 12.89
CA LEU A 278 12.18 10.67 13.29
C LEU A 278 13.05 11.00 14.52
N PRO A 279 13.75 12.17 14.55
CA PRO A 279 14.63 12.54 15.65
C PRO A 279 13.95 12.62 17.01
N SER A 280 12.69 13.07 17.06
CA SER A 280 11.88 13.12 18.29
C SER A 280 11.65 11.75 18.92
N TYR A 281 11.76 10.67 18.15
CA TYR A 281 11.62 9.28 18.59
C TYR A 281 12.97 8.58 18.80
N GLN A 282 14.08 9.28 18.59
CA GLN A 282 15.42 8.74 18.82
C GLN A 282 15.86 8.97 20.26
N ALA A 283 16.68 8.06 20.79
CA ALA A 283 17.38 8.33 22.04
C ALA A 283 18.35 9.51 21.83
N GLU A 284 18.47 10.39 22.82
CA GLU A 284 19.38 11.53 22.76
C GLU A 284 20.79 11.09 22.35
N GLY A 285 21.27 11.60 21.21
CA GLY A 285 22.59 11.28 20.64
C GLY A 285 22.64 10.10 19.67
N ALA A 286 21.52 9.50 19.26
CA ALA A 286 21.50 8.61 18.11
C ALA A 286 21.75 9.40 16.82
N VAL A 287 22.45 8.78 15.86
CA VAL A 287 22.71 9.37 14.56
C VAL A 287 21.49 9.11 13.68
N GLU A 288 21.03 10.16 13.02
CA GLU A 288 20.04 10.11 11.97
C GLU A 288 20.54 9.20 10.84
N GLN A 289 19.90 8.05 10.66
CA GLN A 289 20.24 7.12 9.60
C GLN A 289 19.01 6.88 8.75
N VAL A 290 19.00 7.51 7.57
CA VAL A 290 18.24 7.01 6.44
C VAL A 290 18.95 5.72 6.02
N THR A 291 18.28 4.60 6.19
CA THR A 291 18.79 3.32 5.72
C THR A 291 18.32 3.14 4.29
N ASP A 292 19.25 3.22 3.34
CA ASP A 292 18.99 2.71 2.00
C ASP A 292 18.69 1.22 2.11
N LEU A 293 17.53 0.82 1.62
CA LEU A 293 17.14 -0.57 1.59
C LEU A 293 17.59 -1.24 0.29
N HIS A 294 18.36 -0.56 -0.57
CA HIS A 294 18.89 -1.14 -1.80
C HIS A 294 19.59 -2.47 -1.50
N PRO A 295 19.10 -3.56 -2.10
CA PRO A 295 19.61 -4.89 -1.79
C PRO A 295 20.94 -5.09 -2.51
N GLU A 296 22.06 -4.86 -1.82
CA GLU A 296 23.35 -5.38 -2.29
C GLU A 296 23.39 -6.92 -2.22
N GLU A 297 22.51 -7.56 -1.43
CA GLU A 297 22.34 -9.02 -1.36
C GLU A 297 20.91 -9.41 -0.88
N LEU A 298 20.02 -9.79 -1.79
CA LEU A 298 18.80 -10.52 -1.41
C LEU A 298 19.18 -11.96 -1.01
N SER A 299 18.82 -12.37 0.20
CA SER A 299 18.97 -13.76 0.63
C SER A 299 17.63 -14.47 0.57
N THR A 300 17.49 -15.46 -0.31
CA THR A 300 16.29 -16.32 -0.38
C THR A 300 16.09 -17.23 0.83
N GLY A 301 17.00 -17.22 1.81
CA GLY A 301 16.98 -18.21 2.90
C GLY A 301 17.21 -19.65 2.43
N GLN A 302 17.33 -19.90 1.13
CA GLN A 302 17.73 -21.18 0.56
C GLN A 302 19.24 -21.13 0.33
N THR A 303 19.97 -21.96 1.07
CA THR A 303 21.44 -22.01 1.06
C THR A 303 21.99 -22.75 -0.17
N GLY A 304 21.64 -22.30 -1.37
CA GLY A 304 22.20 -22.82 -2.61
C GLY A 304 22.05 -21.81 -3.75
N ASP A 305 23.18 -21.26 -4.19
CA ASP A 305 23.48 -20.57 -5.46
C ASP A 305 22.52 -19.51 -6.07
N ASP A 306 21.34 -19.28 -5.52
CA ASP A 306 20.38 -18.25 -5.97
C ASP A 306 20.54 -16.97 -5.14
N VAL A 307 21.70 -16.32 -5.32
CA VAL A 307 21.89 -14.94 -4.88
C VAL A 307 21.20 -14.05 -5.90
N PHE A 308 20.12 -13.40 -5.48
CA PHE A 308 19.41 -12.45 -6.33
C PHE A 308 20.27 -11.19 -6.46
N ASP A 309 20.76 -10.96 -7.67
CA ASP A 309 21.24 -9.64 -8.08
C ASP A 309 19.99 -8.77 -8.30
N ILE A 310 19.93 -7.60 -7.67
CA ILE A 310 18.87 -6.63 -7.95
C ILE A 310 19.54 -5.50 -8.70
N ASP A 311 19.24 -5.44 -9.99
CA ASP A 311 19.63 -4.35 -10.88
C ASP A 311 18.45 -3.37 -11.07
N GLY A 312 17.68 -3.04 -10.02
CA GLY A 312 16.41 -2.35 -10.23
C GLY A 312 15.73 -1.73 -9.02
N TRP A 313 14.47 -1.36 -9.25
CA TRP A 313 13.70 -0.50 -8.35
C TRP A 313 13.23 -1.20 -7.08
N SER A 314 13.18 -0.47 -5.98
CA SER A 314 12.58 -0.90 -4.72
C SER A 314 11.71 0.19 -4.11
N TYR A 315 10.55 -0.21 -3.58
CA TYR A 315 9.60 0.68 -2.91
C TYR A 315 9.35 0.17 -1.49
N GLY A 316 9.40 1.05 -0.51
CA GLY A 316 8.94 0.75 0.86
C GLY A 316 7.49 1.21 1.02
N ASN A 317 6.56 0.26 1.07
CA ASN A 317 5.12 0.56 1.11
C ASN A 317 4.60 0.76 2.53
N ALA A 318 5.09 -0.02 3.50
CA ALA A 318 4.62 0.05 4.89
C ALA A 318 5.71 -0.29 5.91
N VAL A 319 5.55 0.21 7.14
CA VAL A 319 6.48 0.00 8.25
C VAL A 319 5.74 -0.10 9.59
N ASN A 320 6.08 -1.10 10.42
CA ASN A 320 5.47 -1.26 11.75
C ASN A 320 6.28 -0.61 12.89
N ASP A 321 5.79 -0.69 14.12
CA ASP A 321 6.42 -0.06 15.30
C ASP A 321 7.77 -0.70 15.72
N GLN A 322 8.10 -1.83 15.13
CA GLN A 322 9.40 -2.49 15.29
C GLN A 322 10.41 -2.03 14.23
N GLY A 323 10.00 -1.19 13.28
CA GLY A 323 10.84 -0.72 12.17
C GLY A 323 11.03 -1.77 11.08
N VAL A 324 10.15 -2.79 11.03
CA VAL A 324 10.12 -3.78 9.95
C VAL A 324 9.41 -3.15 8.76
N VAL A 325 10.09 -3.11 7.61
CA VAL A 325 9.59 -2.51 6.37
C VAL A 325 9.16 -3.60 5.40
N VAL A 326 8.08 -3.36 4.67
CA VAL A 326 7.64 -4.22 3.57
C VAL A 326 7.39 -3.39 2.32
N GLY A 327 7.43 -4.05 1.16
CA GLY A 327 7.13 -3.42 -0.11
C GLY A 327 7.35 -4.35 -1.28
N MET A 328 7.76 -3.77 -2.41
CA MET A 328 8.15 -4.52 -3.61
C MET A 328 9.52 -4.11 -4.12
N ALA A 329 10.23 -5.05 -4.72
CA ALA A 329 11.49 -4.81 -5.41
C ALA A 329 11.53 -5.59 -6.73
N THR A 330 12.21 -5.02 -7.73
CA THR A 330 12.48 -5.69 -9.00
C THR A 330 13.59 -6.73 -8.80
N THR A 331 13.43 -7.92 -9.37
CA THR A 331 14.47 -8.95 -9.40
C THR A 331 15.36 -8.81 -10.64
N HIS A 332 16.47 -9.57 -10.70
CA HIS A 332 17.30 -9.67 -11.90
C HIS A 332 16.50 -9.95 -13.19
N ASP A 333 15.45 -10.77 -13.09
CA ASP A 333 14.58 -11.14 -14.22
C ASP A 333 13.54 -10.05 -14.56
N ASN A 334 13.66 -8.85 -13.99
CA ASN A 334 12.73 -7.74 -14.12
C ASN A 334 11.30 -8.05 -13.62
N THR A 335 11.17 -8.95 -12.64
CA THR A 335 9.89 -9.24 -11.99
C THR A 335 9.75 -8.48 -10.67
N PHE A 336 8.53 -8.04 -10.33
CA PHE A 336 8.29 -7.40 -9.04
C PHE A 336 7.96 -8.43 -7.97
N GLN A 337 8.70 -8.40 -6.87
CA GLN A 337 8.49 -9.32 -5.76
C GLN A 337 8.32 -8.59 -4.44
N ALA A 338 7.37 -9.09 -3.64
CA ALA A 338 7.15 -8.61 -2.29
C ALA A 338 8.39 -8.92 -1.45
N TYR A 339 8.78 -7.99 -0.59
CA TYR A 339 9.87 -8.21 0.36
C TYR A 339 9.51 -7.76 1.77
N ILE A 340 10.30 -8.25 2.72
CA ILE A 340 10.37 -7.79 4.10
C ILE A 340 11.82 -7.45 4.45
N TYR A 341 12.02 -6.32 5.11
CA TYR A 341 13.30 -5.84 5.61
C TYR A 341 13.24 -5.68 7.12
N THR A 342 14.25 -6.20 7.81
CA THR A 342 14.39 -6.11 9.26
C THR A 342 15.77 -5.56 9.63
N ASP A 343 16.00 -5.30 10.92
CA ASP A 343 17.31 -4.88 11.45
C ASP A 343 18.46 -5.88 11.20
N SER A 344 18.19 -7.08 10.67
CA SER A 344 19.25 -7.95 10.16
C SER A 344 19.99 -7.39 8.95
N GLY A 345 19.48 -6.30 8.34
CA GLY A 345 20.13 -5.59 7.25
C GLY A 345 20.02 -6.30 5.90
N LYS A 346 19.06 -7.22 5.73
CA LYS A 346 18.84 -7.94 4.46
C LYS A 346 17.36 -7.89 4.10
N MET A 347 17.07 -7.52 2.86
CA MET A 347 15.77 -7.79 2.27
C MET A 347 15.60 -9.30 2.13
N ARG A 348 14.37 -9.76 2.34
CA ARG A 348 13.98 -11.14 2.10
C ARG A 348 12.68 -11.16 1.33
N THR A 349 12.65 -11.90 0.23
CA THR A 349 11.45 -12.08 -0.57
C THR A 349 10.33 -12.76 0.24
N ILE A 350 9.10 -12.30 0.03
CA ILE A 350 7.86 -12.96 0.42
C ILE A 350 7.30 -13.59 -0.85
N HIS A 351 7.32 -14.92 -0.94
CA HIS A 351 6.77 -15.63 -2.10
C HIS A 351 5.97 -16.84 -1.64
N PRO A 352 4.82 -17.16 -2.29
CA PRO A 352 4.16 -18.45 -2.12
C PRO A 352 5.13 -19.58 -2.50
N SER A 353 5.58 -20.35 -1.51
CA SER A 353 6.63 -21.36 -1.71
C SER A 353 6.21 -22.57 -2.56
N SER A 354 4.96 -22.67 -3.01
CA SER A 354 4.39 -23.89 -3.59
C SER A 354 3.94 -23.80 -5.04
N ASP A 355 3.72 -22.61 -5.57
CA ASP A 355 3.01 -22.44 -6.85
C ASP A 355 3.99 -21.79 -7.82
N SER A 356 4.80 -22.60 -8.51
CA SER A 356 5.83 -22.08 -9.42
C SER A 356 5.18 -21.54 -10.69
N LEU A 357 4.77 -20.28 -10.65
CA LEU A 357 4.69 -19.47 -11.86
C LEU A 357 6.03 -19.55 -12.61
N ASP A 358 5.94 -19.54 -13.93
CA ASP A 358 7.10 -19.27 -14.78
C ASP A 358 7.77 -18.00 -14.27
N GLU A 359 9.10 -18.02 -14.20
CA GLU A 359 9.88 -16.97 -13.52
C GLU A 359 9.54 -15.57 -14.04
N GLU A 360 9.25 -15.45 -15.33
CA GLU A 360 8.91 -14.20 -16.02
C GLU A 360 7.52 -13.62 -15.68
N GLU A 361 6.59 -14.43 -15.12
CA GLU A 361 5.22 -14.00 -14.82
C GLU A 361 4.98 -13.74 -13.32
N ARG A 362 6.02 -13.91 -12.50
CA ARG A 362 5.93 -13.71 -11.05
C ARG A 362 5.66 -12.24 -10.75
N TYR A 363 4.61 -11.99 -9.99
CA TYR A 363 4.32 -10.68 -9.43
C TYR A 363 3.84 -10.84 -8.00
N SER A 364 4.42 -10.09 -7.09
CA SER A 364 3.91 -9.91 -5.74
C SER A 364 4.31 -8.56 -5.20
N GLU A 365 3.46 -8.00 -4.35
CA GLU A 365 3.68 -6.73 -3.69
C GLU A 365 3.11 -6.80 -2.26
N ALA A 366 3.93 -6.47 -1.27
CA ALA A 366 3.45 -6.28 0.10
C ALA A 366 2.97 -4.85 0.25
N LEU A 367 1.72 -4.69 0.69
CA LEU A 367 1.04 -3.39 0.77
C LEU A 367 0.97 -2.86 2.20
N ASP A 368 0.89 -3.75 3.20
CA ASP A 368 0.82 -3.34 4.60
C ASP A 368 1.38 -4.38 5.58
N ILE A 369 1.76 -3.93 6.78
CA ILE A 369 2.28 -4.76 7.88
C ILE A 369 1.77 -4.26 9.24
N ASN A 370 1.28 -5.19 10.09
CA ASN A 370 0.89 -4.86 11.47
C ASN A 370 2.02 -5.10 12.50
N ASN A 371 1.78 -4.74 13.76
CA ASN A 371 2.74 -4.92 14.86
C ASN A 371 2.93 -6.37 15.32
N ASN A 372 2.15 -7.31 14.78
CA ASN A 372 2.36 -8.74 14.96
C ASN A 372 3.25 -9.35 13.87
N ASN A 373 3.86 -8.53 12.99
CA ASN A 373 4.65 -8.95 11.84
C ASN A 373 3.86 -9.78 10.81
N GLN A 374 2.55 -9.53 10.72
CA GLN A 374 1.69 -10.05 9.66
C GLN A 374 1.68 -9.05 8.51
N VAL A 375 1.98 -9.54 7.32
CA VAL A 375 2.08 -8.77 6.08
C VAL A 375 0.93 -9.14 5.18
N VAL A 376 0.29 -8.15 4.57
CA VAL A 376 -0.75 -8.38 3.55
C VAL A 376 -0.35 -7.73 2.23
N GLY A 377 -0.94 -8.22 1.15
CA GLY A 377 -0.66 -7.67 -0.16
C GLY A 377 -1.36 -8.42 -1.27
N VAL A 378 -0.72 -8.41 -2.43
CA VAL A 378 -1.24 -8.97 -3.67
C VAL A 378 -0.18 -9.81 -4.39
N TYR A 379 -0.61 -10.86 -5.08
CA TYR A 379 0.24 -11.67 -5.94
C TYR A 379 -0.54 -12.24 -7.12
N LYS A 380 0.17 -12.70 -8.15
CA LYS A 380 -0.41 -13.48 -9.25
C LYS A 380 -0.34 -14.98 -8.95
N THR A 381 -1.36 -15.73 -9.35
CA THR A 381 -1.38 -17.20 -9.25
C THR A 381 -1.12 -17.82 -10.62
N GLN A 382 -0.69 -19.08 -10.63
CA GLN A 382 -0.51 -19.85 -11.86
C GLN A 382 -1.84 -20.19 -12.54
N ASP A 383 -2.88 -20.41 -11.75
CA ASP A 383 -4.19 -20.81 -12.26
C ASP A 383 -4.86 -19.67 -13.03
N ASP A 384 -4.59 -18.41 -12.66
CA ASP A 384 -5.13 -17.22 -13.31
C ASP A 384 -4.14 -16.03 -13.21
N PRO A 385 -3.12 -15.96 -14.11
CA PRO A 385 -2.11 -14.91 -14.07
C PRO A 385 -2.65 -13.52 -14.47
N GLU A 386 -3.87 -13.46 -15.00
CA GLU A 386 -4.57 -12.21 -15.30
C GLU A 386 -5.25 -11.63 -14.04
N LYS A 387 -5.52 -12.47 -13.03
CA LYS A 387 -6.13 -12.04 -11.78
C LYS A 387 -5.13 -11.86 -10.64
N LEU A 388 -5.21 -10.69 -10.03
CA LEU A 388 -4.56 -10.40 -8.76
C LEU A 388 -5.28 -11.15 -7.63
N THR A 389 -4.51 -11.74 -6.73
CA THR A 389 -4.99 -12.52 -5.58
C THR A 389 -4.43 -11.90 -4.30
N ALA A 390 -5.28 -11.73 -3.28
CA ALA A 390 -4.84 -11.22 -1.99
C ALA A 390 -4.13 -12.30 -1.14
N PHE A 391 -3.06 -11.92 -0.45
CA PHE A 391 -2.37 -12.81 0.48
C PHE A 391 -2.22 -12.23 1.89
N ILE A 392 -1.97 -13.12 2.84
CA ILE A 392 -1.41 -12.81 4.16
C ILE A 392 -0.17 -13.67 4.41
N TYR A 393 0.85 -13.08 5.02
CA TYR A 393 2.12 -13.68 5.34
C TYR A 393 2.51 -13.42 6.81
N GLU A 394 2.94 -14.44 7.54
CA GLU A 394 3.39 -14.36 8.93
C GLU A 394 4.91 -14.50 8.98
N HIS A 395 5.60 -13.39 9.27
CA HIS A 395 7.06 -13.32 9.23
C HIS A 395 7.72 -14.34 10.15
N GLU A 396 7.24 -14.49 11.39
CA GLU A 396 7.92 -15.28 12.42
C GLU A 396 7.93 -16.77 12.09
N THR A 397 6.86 -17.23 11.44
CA THR A 397 6.70 -18.65 11.06
C THR A 397 7.06 -18.93 9.61
N GLY A 398 7.16 -17.89 8.79
CA GLY A 398 7.28 -18.01 7.34
C GLY A 398 6.01 -18.53 6.65
N SER A 399 4.87 -18.51 7.33
CA SER A 399 3.61 -19.02 6.77
C SER A 399 3.04 -18.04 5.75
N PHE A 400 2.64 -18.55 4.60
CA PHE A 400 1.94 -17.81 3.54
C PHE A 400 0.54 -18.38 3.36
N ALA A 401 -0.46 -17.54 3.16
CA ALA A 401 -1.81 -17.98 2.84
C ALA A 401 -2.48 -17.06 1.83
N ASP A 402 -3.11 -17.68 0.83
CA ASP A 402 -4.10 -17.07 -0.04
C ASP A 402 -5.38 -16.76 0.77
N LEU A 403 -5.84 -15.50 0.75
CA LEU A 403 -7.01 -15.08 1.50
C LEU A 403 -8.32 -15.64 0.93
N ASN A 404 -8.38 -15.96 -0.36
CA ASN A 404 -9.56 -16.61 -0.97
C ASN A 404 -9.76 -18.03 -0.42
N LYS A 405 -8.69 -18.71 -0.01
CA LYS A 405 -8.76 -20.02 0.66
C LYS A 405 -9.16 -19.93 2.14
N ARG A 406 -9.35 -18.72 2.66
CA ARG A 406 -9.69 -18.43 4.06
C ARG A 406 -11.08 -17.82 4.25
N ILE A 407 -11.86 -17.62 3.19
CA ILE A 407 -13.24 -17.14 3.27
C ILE A 407 -14.20 -18.25 2.85
N ASP A 408 -15.44 -18.22 3.35
CA ASP A 408 -16.47 -19.16 2.91
C ASP A 408 -16.98 -18.80 1.51
N CYS A 409 -17.15 -19.77 0.63
CA CYS A 409 -17.63 -19.51 -0.75
C CYS A 409 -19.04 -18.96 -0.82
N SER A 410 -19.84 -19.18 0.22
CA SER A 410 -21.14 -18.54 0.36
C SER A 410 -21.05 -17.02 0.52
N ALA A 411 -19.85 -16.46 0.75
CA ALA A 411 -19.63 -15.02 0.74
C ALA A 411 -19.86 -14.40 -0.64
N GLY A 412 -19.74 -15.19 -1.73
CA GLY A 412 -20.00 -14.71 -3.08
C GLY A 412 -19.06 -13.58 -3.51
N VAL A 413 -17.81 -13.61 -3.04
CA VAL A 413 -16.80 -12.61 -3.39
C VAL A 413 -15.47 -13.25 -3.75
N TYR A 414 -14.68 -12.52 -4.51
CA TYR A 414 -13.28 -12.81 -4.77
C TYR A 414 -12.42 -11.66 -4.23
N VAL A 415 -11.41 -11.97 -3.42
CA VAL A 415 -10.51 -10.99 -2.78
C VAL A 415 -9.31 -10.76 -3.69
N GLY A 416 -9.30 -9.61 -4.37
CA GLY A 416 -8.26 -9.28 -5.34
C GLY A 416 -6.99 -8.70 -4.71
N GLN A 417 -7.15 -7.84 -3.71
CA GLN A 417 -6.04 -7.17 -3.03
C GLN A 417 -6.32 -7.00 -1.54
N ALA A 418 -5.29 -7.15 -0.70
CA ALA A 418 -5.35 -6.77 0.71
C ALA A 418 -4.51 -5.53 0.95
N LYS A 419 -5.19 -4.42 1.27
CA LYS A 419 -4.62 -3.06 1.27
C LYS A 419 -4.05 -2.67 2.62
N LYS A 420 -4.76 -2.97 3.71
CA LYS A 420 -4.38 -2.61 5.08
C LYS A 420 -4.66 -3.74 6.06
N ILE A 421 -3.86 -3.85 7.12
CA ILE A 421 -4.03 -4.81 8.21
C ILE A 421 -3.90 -4.14 9.58
N LEU A 422 -4.87 -4.40 10.45
CA LEU A 422 -4.87 -3.92 11.83
C LEU A 422 -4.15 -4.91 12.78
N ASP A 423 -3.77 -4.44 13.96
CA ASP A 423 -3.12 -5.26 15.00
C ASP A 423 -4.03 -6.36 15.59
N ASP A 424 -5.34 -6.25 15.41
CA ASP A 424 -6.30 -7.30 15.77
C ASP A 424 -6.51 -8.35 14.66
N GLY A 425 -5.81 -8.20 13.53
CA GLY A 425 -5.84 -9.09 12.38
C GLY A 425 -6.99 -8.83 11.40
N ARG A 426 -7.81 -7.78 11.60
CA ARG A 426 -8.75 -7.32 10.56
C ARG A 426 -7.98 -6.78 9.36
N ILE A 427 -8.51 -7.02 8.17
CA ILE A 427 -7.87 -6.65 6.90
C ILE A 427 -8.86 -5.86 6.05
N LEU A 428 -8.47 -4.68 5.58
CA LEU A 428 -9.17 -3.97 4.52
C LEU A 428 -8.74 -4.55 3.18
N VAL A 429 -9.71 -4.97 2.38
CA VAL A 429 -9.49 -5.62 1.09
C VAL A 429 -10.37 -5.00 0.00
N ASP A 430 -9.94 -5.14 -1.25
CA ASP A 430 -10.80 -4.91 -2.41
C ASP A 430 -11.34 -6.27 -2.89
N VAL A 431 -12.66 -6.36 -3.02
CA VAL A 431 -13.38 -7.56 -3.45
C VAL A 431 -14.17 -7.33 -4.73
N GLN A 432 -14.22 -8.36 -5.57
CA GLN A 432 -15.17 -8.46 -6.67
C GLN A 432 -16.39 -9.27 -6.19
N VAL A 433 -17.59 -8.71 -6.33
CA VAL A 433 -18.84 -9.40 -5.96
C VAL A 433 -19.29 -10.32 -7.10
N LEU A 434 -19.44 -11.61 -6.82
CA LEU A 434 -19.82 -12.65 -7.79
C LEU A 434 -21.27 -13.10 -7.61
N PRO A 435 -21.99 -13.52 -8.67
CA PRO A 435 -21.78 -13.29 -10.11
C PRO A 435 -22.63 -12.12 -10.67
N ASP A 436 -23.36 -11.40 -9.81
CA ASP A 436 -24.58 -10.66 -10.19
C ASP A 436 -24.45 -9.13 -10.21
N VAL A 437 -23.29 -8.56 -9.85
CA VAL A 437 -23.09 -7.11 -9.88
C VAL A 437 -22.03 -6.77 -10.91
N VAL A 438 -22.51 -6.46 -12.11
CA VAL A 438 -21.71 -5.88 -13.17
C VAL A 438 -22.13 -4.43 -13.38
N ASP A 439 -21.18 -3.58 -13.75
CA ASP A 439 -21.48 -2.21 -14.16
C ASP A 439 -22.25 -2.16 -15.50
N GLU A 440 -22.58 -0.97 -15.97
CA GLU A 440 -23.26 -0.76 -17.25
C GLU A 440 -22.50 -1.33 -18.48
N ASN A 441 -21.20 -1.57 -18.32
CA ASN A 441 -20.30 -2.16 -19.32
C ASN A 441 -20.10 -3.67 -19.12
N ASN A 442 -20.87 -4.30 -18.23
CA ASN A 442 -20.77 -5.71 -17.89
C ASN A 442 -19.40 -6.10 -17.27
N ARG A 443 -18.72 -5.16 -16.59
CA ARG A 443 -17.49 -5.41 -15.83
C ARG A 443 -17.82 -5.70 -14.36
N PRO A 444 -17.07 -6.61 -13.69
CA PRO A 444 -17.23 -6.82 -12.25
C PRO A 444 -17.00 -5.52 -11.48
N VAL A 445 -17.85 -5.24 -10.49
CA VAL A 445 -17.70 -4.05 -9.64
C VAL A 445 -16.82 -4.38 -8.44
N ASN A 446 -15.81 -3.54 -8.21
CA ASN A 446 -14.95 -3.63 -7.04
C ASN A 446 -15.59 -2.90 -5.85
N ARG A 447 -15.51 -3.54 -4.68
CA ARG A 447 -16.01 -3.02 -3.41
C ARG A 447 -14.92 -3.14 -2.34
N PRO A 448 -14.80 -2.17 -1.41
CA PRO A 448 -14.03 -2.41 -0.21
C PRO A 448 -14.77 -3.41 0.68
N ALA A 449 -14.02 -4.25 1.39
CA ALA A 449 -14.56 -5.12 2.43
C ALA A 449 -13.59 -5.20 3.61
N ILE A 450 -14.12 -5.56 4.78
CA ILE A 450 -13.33 -5.90 5.96
C ILE A 450 -13.36 -7.42 6.13
N LEU A 451 -12.18 -8.04 6.16
CA LEU A 451 -12.02 -9.41 6.59
C LEU A 451 -11.79 -9.42 8.10
N THR A 452 -12.69 -10.07 8.84
CA THR A 452 -12.55 -10.21 10.30
C THR A 452 -12.14 -11.64 10.67
N PRO A 453 -11.05 -11.85 11.44
CA PRO A 453 -10.68 -13.17 11.93
C PRO A 453 -11.86 -13.87 12.61
N SER A 454 -12.13 -15.12 12.25
CA SER A 454 -13.22 -15.90 12.81
C SER A 454 -12.77 -17.31 13.20
N GLU A 455 -13.52 -17.91 14.12
CA GLU A 455 -13.28 -19.28 14.57
C GLU A 455 -13.76 -20.30 13.53
N GLY A 456 -13.04 -21.42 13.44
CA GLY A 456 -13.37 -22.55 12.56
C GLY A 456 -12.53 -22.61 11.30
N SER A 457 -12.96 -23.43 10.34
CA SER A 457 -12.32 -23.56 9.03
C SER A 457 -13.24 -22.95 7.97
N ALA A 458 -12.66 -22.22 7.02
CA ALA A 458 -13.36 -21.85 5.80
C ALA A 458 -13.87 -23.10 5.09
N SER A 459 -15.08 -23.05 4.55
CA SER A 459 -15.57 -24.07 3.62
C SER A 459 -14.94 -23.77 2.25
N PRO A 460 -13.93 -24.53 1.81
CA PRO A 460 -13.21 -24.23 0.59
C PRO A 460 -14.16 -24.31 -0.60
N CYS A 461 -13.87 -23.51 -1.63
CA CYS A 461 -14.62 -23.59 -2.86
C CYS A 461 -14.24 -24.92 -3.47
N LEU A 462 -15.23 -25.79 -3.64
CA LEU A 462 -15.01 -26.98 -4.42
C LEU A 462 -14.71 -26.44 -5.82
N ASP A 463 -13.46 -26.53 -6.23
CA ASP A 463 -13.09 -26.32 -7.61
C ASP A 463 -14.01 -27.26 -8.40
N GLU A 464 -14.94 -26.70 -9.18
CA GLU A 464 -15.90 -27.48 -9.98
C GLU A 464 -15.21 -28.29 -11.09
N SER A 465 -13.88 -28.43 -11.04
CA SER A 465 -13.01 -28.90 -12.11
C SER A 465 -12.64 -30.38 -12.05
N GLU A 466 -13.38 -31.20 -11.31
CA GLU A 466 -13.37 -32.65 -11.54
C GLU A 466 -14.80 -33.19 -11.61
N GLU A 467 -15.64 -32.61 -12.47
CA GLU A 467 -16.56 -33.50 -13.20
C GLU A 467 -15.66 -34.44 -14.01
N ASP A 468 -15.33 -35.58 -13.38
CA ASP A 468 -14.76 -36.75 -14.02
C ASP A 468 -15.39 -36.84 -15.42
N ASP A 469 -14.58 -36.59 -16.45
CA ASP A 469 -14.75 -37.14 -17.79
C ASP A 469 -14.70 -38.67 -17.63
N SER A 470 -15.75 -39.19 -16.99
CA SER A 470 -16.06 -40.59 -16.90
C SER A 470 -16.39 -40.95 -18.32
N ASP A 471 -15.36 -41.44 -19.01
CA ASP A 471 -15.41 -42.12 -20.29
C ASP A 471 -16.62 -43.06 -20.26
N SER A 472 -17.75 -42.54 -20.73
CA SER A 472 -18.91 -43.32 -21.10
C SER A 472 -18.53 -44.04 -22.39
N SER A 473 -17.69 -45.06 -22.21
CA SER A 473 -17.46 -46.13 -23.15
C SER A 473 -18.81 -46.80 -23.41
N GLY A 474 -19.54 -46.22 -24.35
CA GLY A 474 -20.76 -46.75 -24.93
C GLY A 474 -20.46 -48.09 -25.61
N GLY A 475 -20.39 -49.14 -24.80
CA GLY A 475 -20.47 -50.52 -25.23
C GLY A 475 -21.88 -50.82 -25.72
N GLY A 476 -22.15 -50.49 -26.98
CA GLY A 476 -23.31 -50.99 -27.73
C GLY A 476 -23.19 -52.51 -27.99
N PRO A 477 -24.28 -53.30 -27.83
CA PRO A 477 -24.20 -54.76 -27.79
C PRO A 477 -24.52 -55.38 -29.15
N ILE A 478 -23.62 -55.40 -30.14
CA ILE A 478 -23.75 -56.34 -31.27
C ILE A 478 -22.37 -56.80 -31.77
N GLY A 479 -22.13 -58.11 -31.62
CA GLY A 479 -21.30 -58.87 -32.56
C GLY A 479 -19.88 -59.17 -32.08
N SER A 480 -19.68 -60.37 -31.55
CA SER A 480 -18.68 -61.34 -32.07
C SER A 480 -18.58 -62.54 -31.13
N TRP A 481 -19.50 -63.49 -31.34
CA TRP A 481 -19.20 -64.90 -31.14
C TRP A 481 -18.00 -65.25 -32.03
N LEU A 482 -16.85 -65.62 -31.43
CA LEU A 482 -15.82 -66.56 -31.93
C LEU A 482 -14.44 -66.16 -31.40
N LEU A 483 -13.98 -66.81 -30.33
CA LEU A 483 -12.83 -67.72 -30.38
C LEU A 483 -12.52 -68.24 -28.98
N LEU A 484 -12.99 -69.46 -28.75
CA LEU A 484 -12.46 -70.39 -27.76
C LEU A 484 -11.29 -71.15 -28.38
N LEU A 485 -10.35 -71.57 -27.52
CA LEU A 485 -9.16 -72.44 -27.69
C LEU A 485 -7.84 -71.64 -27.76
N GLY A 486 -6.88 -71.80 -26.83
CA GLY A 486 -6.76 -72.76 -25.75
C GLY A 486 -5.45 -72.59 -24.95
N SER A 487 -5.20 -73.57 -24.07
CA SER A 487 -4.05 -73.76 -23.15
C SER A 487 -4.04 -72.81 -21.94
N MET A 488 -4.44 -73.21 -20.73
CA MET A 488 -3.81 -74.20 -19.85
C MET A 488 -2.28 -74.16 -19.86
N LEU A 489 -1.70 -73.39 -18.94
CA LEU A 489 -0.50 -73.79 -18.21
C LEU A 489 -0.45 -73.09 -16.85
N CYS A 490 -0.45 -73.93 -15.83
CA CYS A 490 -0.21 -73.63 -14.42
C CYS A 490 1.05 -72.79 -14.23
N LEU A 491 1.03 -71.85 -13.27
CA LEU A 491 1.99 -71.86 -12.17
C LEU A 491 1.46 -71.04 -10.98
N ARG A 492 1.60 -71.69 -9.83
CA ARG A 492 1.28 -71.28 -8.46
C ARG A 492 2.44 -70.44 -7.88
N ARG A 493 2.10 -69.65 -6.84
CA ARG A 493 2.94 -69.19 -5.68
C ARG A 493 3.90 -68.02 -5.95
N PHE A 494 4.20 -67.10 -5.01
CA PHE A 494 3.96 -66.93 -3.57
C PHE A 494 4.16 -65.43 -3.24
N CYS A 495 3.39 -64.87 -2.30
CA CYS A 495 3.89 -63.80 -1.43
C CYS A 495 4.78 -64.44 -0.34
N VAL A 496 5.87 -63.78 0.07
CA VAL A 496 6.31 -63.57 1.46
C VAL A 496 7.65 -62.81 1.48
N LYS A 497 7.71 -61.80 2.36
CA LYS A 497 8.87 -61.06 2.84
C LYS A 497 9.92 -61.97 3.50
N SER A 498 11.19 -61.79 3.15
CA SER A 498 12.31 -61.44 4.05
C SER A 498 13.60 -61.40 3.25
#